data_AF-W1XJ83-F1
#
_entry.id   AF-W1XJ83-F1
#
_cell.length_a   1.000
_cell.length_b   1.000
_cell.length_c   1.000
_cell.angle_alpha   90.00
_cell.angle_beta   90.00
_cell.angle_gamma   90.00
#
_symmetry.space_group_name_H-M   'P 1'
#
loop_
_entity.id
_entity.type
_entity.pdbx_description
1 polymer ?
#
loop_
_entity_poly.entity_id
_entity_poly.type
_entity_poly.pdbx_seq_one_letter_code
_entity_poly.pdbx_strand_id
1 'polypeptide(L)'
;LPTTRDDQQVAAAQSADNIPAADEGNNRTDWAEVTTGINQSIQDAIARYQGGDAKNAILDIQDTYFDRFEASGMENKIGSRDSAFKTTLEA
;
A
#
# COMPACT_ATOMS: atom_id res chain seq x y z
N LEU A 1 -0.44 7.66 -15.33
CA LEU A 1 0.85 6.96 -15.54
C LEU A 1 0.52 5.50 -15.82
N PRO A 2 1.16 4.82 -16.80
CA PRO A 2 0.68 3.52 -17.26
C PRO A 2 0.94 2.42 -16.22
N THR A 3 -0.12 1.72 -15.84
CA THR A 3 -0.18 0.59 -14.92
C THR A 3 0.15 -0.71 -15.67
N THR A 4 1.41 -0.98 -15.96
CA THR A 4 1.77 -2.23 -16.66
C THR A 4 2.03 -3.37 -15.68
N ARG A 5 0.95 -3.98 -15.21
CA ARG A 5 0.81 -5.44 -15.11
C ARG A 5 -0.55 -5.77 -15.70
N ASP A 6 -0.58 -6.14 -16.98
CA ASP A 6 -1.78 -6.37 -17.79
C ASP A 6 -2.70 -7.52 -17.29
N ASP A 7 -2.32 -8.24 -16.22
CA ASP A 7 -3.06 -9.40 -15.71
C ASP A 7 -3.42 -9.34 -14.21
N GLN A 8 -3.34 -8.17 -13.56
CA GLN A 8 -4.06 -7.98 -12.30
C GLN A 8 -5.35 -7.23 -12.60
N GLN A 9 -6.45 -7.97 -12.54
CA GLN A 9 -7.81 -7.43 -12.58
C GLN A 9 -7.90 -6.33 -11.52
N VAL A 10 -7.75 -5.08 -11.98
CA VAL A 10 -8.02 -3.89 -11.18
C VAL A 10 -9.50 -3.94 -10.86
N ALA A 11 -9.85 -4.49 -9.69
CA ALA A 11 -11.14 -4.28 -9.08
C ALA A 11 -11.20 -2.83 -8.57
N ALA A 12 -11.09 -1.87 -9.49
CA ALA A 12 -11.60 -0.53 -9.29
C ALA A 12 -13.12 -0.61 -9.36
N ALA A 13 -13.74 -1.19 -8.32
CA ALA A 13 -15.17 -1.16 -8.15
C ALA A 13 -15.55 0.26 -7.69
N GLN A 14 -15.95 1.07 -8.67
CA GLN A 14 -16.88 2.17 -8.46
C GLN A 14 -18.10 1.64 -7.68
N SER A 15 -18.22 2.02 -6.42
CA SER A 15 -19.48 2.11 -5.66
C SER A 15 -19.21 2.95 -4.42
N ALA A 16 -19.14 4.27 -4.62
CA ALA A 16 -19.43 5.21 -3.57
C ALA A 16 -20.93 5.13 -3.27
N ASP A 17 -21.32 4.15 -2.46
CA ASP A 17 -22.48 4.18 -1.58
C ASP A 17 -22.65 2.79 -0.95
N ASN A 18 -22.59 2.77 0.39
CA ASN A 18 -22.92 1.63 1.25
C ASN A 18 -21.92 0.46 1.26
N ILE A 19 -20.73 0.68 1.83
CA ILE A 19 -19.99 -0.41 2.49
C ILE A 19 -20.55 -0.48 3.93
N PRO A 20 -21.25 -1.55 4.33
CA PRO A 20 -21.57 -1.77 5.73
C PRO A 20 -20.24 -1.76 6.48
N ALA A 21 -20.13 -0.96 7.54
CA ALA A 21 -18.95 -0.95 8.41
C ALA A 21 -18.57 -2.40 8.69
N ALA A 22 -17.46 -2.85 8.09
CA ALA A 22 -16.98 -4.20 8.27
C ALA A 22 -16.76 -4.37 9.76
N ASP A 23 -17.56 -5.28 10.32
CA ASP A 23 -17.53 -5.80 11.67
C ASP A 23 -16.18 -5.56 12.35
N GLU A 24 -16.15 -4.67 13.35
CA GLU A 24 -15.02 -4.49 14.28
C GLU A 24 -14.91 -5.71 15.22
N GLY A 25 -14.95 -6.90 14.63
CA GLY A 25 -14.76 -8.18 15.29
C GLY A 25 -13.29 -8.42 15.58
N ASN A 26 -12.78 -7.80 16.65
CA ASN A 26 -11.59 -8.19 17.44
C ASN A 26 -10.25 -8.56 16.74
N ASN A 27 -10.12 -8.43 15.42
CA ASN A 27 -8.86 -8.60 14.72
C ASN A 27 -8.29 -7.21 14.40
N ARG A 28 -7.78 -6.55 15.44
CA ARG A 28 -7.11 -5.25 15.28
C ARG A 28 -5.87 -5.47 14.42
N THR A 29 -5.85 -4.94 13.20
CA THR A 29 -4.66 -4.92 12.36
C THR A 29 -3.47 -4.40 13.17
N ASP A 30 -2.38 -5.18 13.23
CA ASP A 30 -1.15 -4.77 13.87
C ASP A 30 -0.41 -3.78 12.98
N TRP A 31 -0.67 -2.49 13.22
CA TRP A 31 -0.04 -1.43 12.45
C TRP A 31 1.48 -1.36 12.65
N ALA A 32 2.00 -1.83 13.79
CA ALA A 32 3.44 -1.87 14.02
C ALA A 32 4.10 -2.93 13.13
N GLU A 33 3.45 -4.09 12.98
CA GLU A 33 3.89 -5.14 12.05
C GLU A 33 3.86 -4.63 10.60
N VAL A 34 2.77 -4.00 10.16
CA VAL A 34 2.66 -3.45 8.80
C VAL A 34 3.76 -2.42 8.54
N THR A 35 3.97 -1.46 9.43
CA THR A 35 5.02 -0.45 9.29
C THR A 35 6.42 -1.06 9.29
N THR A 36 6.67 -2.06 10.13
CA THR A 36 7.95 -2.79 10.16
C THR A 36 8.20 -3.50 8.83
N GLY A 37 7.19 -4.17 8.28
CA GLY A 37 7.28 -4.85 6.98
C GLY A 37 7.54 -3.88 5.83
N ILE A 38 6.85 -2.72 5.79
CA ILE A 38 7.09 -1.67 4.79
C ILE A 38 8.54 -1.16 4.88
N ASN A 39 9.00 -0.83 6.08
CA ASN A 39 10.37 -0.32 6.29
C ASN A 39 11.43 -1.34 5.86
N GLN A 40 11.21 -2.64 6.14
CA GLN A 40 12.12 -3.68 5.70
C GLN A 40 12.16 -3.79 4.17
N SER A 41 11.02 -3.82 3.50
CA SER A 41 10.98 -3.93 2.03
C SER A 41 11.62 -2.72 1.34
N ILE A 42 11.49 -1.51 1.93
CA ILE A 42 12.22 -0.33 1.44
C ILE A 42 13.73 -0.48 1.62
N GLN A 43 14.21 -0.99 2.76
CA GLN A 43 15.63 -1.22 2.98
C GLN A 43 16.20 -2.27 2.01
N ASP A 44 15.44 -3.33 1.74
CA ASP A 44 15.83 -4.37 0.78
C ASP A 44 15.94 -3.80 -0.63
N ALA A 45 14.99 -2.95 -1.04
CA ALA A 45 15.03 -2.25 -2.32
C ALA A 45 16.24 -1.31 -2.42
N ILE A 46 16.56 -0.57 -1.36
CA ILE A 46 17.76 0.29 -1.30
C ILE A 46 19.03 -0.54 -1.47
N ALA A 47 19.15 -1.66 -0.75
CA ALA A 47 20.31 -2.54 -0.85
C ALA A 47 20.45 -3.12 -2.27
N ARG A 48 19.34 -3.53 -2.89
CA ARG A 48 19.31 -4.02 -4.27
C ARG A 48 19.74 -2.95 -5.27
N TYR A 49 19.25 -1.72 -5.10
CA TYR A 49 19.65 -0.58 -5.92
C TYR A 49 21.15 -0.30 -5.82
N GLN A 50 21.69 -0.28 -4.60
CA GLN A 50 23.12 -0.09 -4.34
C GLN A 50 23.99 -1.21 -4.94
N GLY A 51 23.44 -2.41 -5.07
CA GLY A 51 24.05 -3.54 -5.78
C GLY A 51 24.04 -3.42 -7.32
N GLY A 52 23.49 -2.34 -7.87
CA GLY A 52 23.43 -2.08 -9.32
C GLY A 52 22.17 -2.63 -10.01
N ASP A 53 21.26 -3.28 -9.28
CA ASP A 53 20.01 -3.81 -9.83
C ASP A 53 18.86 -2.83 -9.67
N ALA A 54 19.00 -1.66 -10.31
CA ALA A 54 18.07 -0.56 -10.19
C ALA A 54 16.64 -0.90 -10.68
N LYS A 55 16.51 -1.75 -11.71
CA LYS A 55 15.20 -2.10 -12.27
C LYS A 55 14.38 -2.91 -11.28
N ASN A 56 14.96 -3.93 -10.68
CA ASN A 56 14.24 -4.75 -9.71
C ASN A 56 14.03 -4.02 -8.38
N ALA A 57 14.94 -3.12 -7.99
CA ALA A 57 14.70 -2.26 -6.82
C ALA A 57 13.45 -1.37 -6.98
N ILE A 58 13.20 -0.84 -8.19
CA ILE A 58 11.97 -0.07 -8.48
C ILE A 58 10.72 -0.96 -8.41
N LEU A 59 10.81 -2.23 -8.84
CA LEU A 59 9.70 -3.17 -8.69
C LEU A 59 9.44 -3.48 -7.21
N ASP A 60 10.48 -3.68 -6.39
CA ASP A 60 10.33 -3.92 -4.95
C ASP A 60 9.61 -2.77 -4.23
N ILE A 61 9.85 -1.51 -4.64
CA ILE A 61 9.14 -0.35 -4.08
C ILE A 61 7.66 -0.35 -4.50
N GLN A 62 7.34 -0.69 -5.74
CA GLN A 62 5.95 -0.81 -6.20
C GLN A 62 5.22 -1.93 -5.46
N ASP A 63 5.85 -3.11 -5.35
CA ASP A 63 5.30 -4.25 -4.60
C ASP A 63 5.11 -3.87 -3.11
N THR A 64 6.03 -3.08 -2.52
CA THR A 64 5.84 -2.54 -1.16
C THR A 64 4.59 -1.66 -1.05
N TYR A 65 4.33 -0.80 -2.03
CA TYR A 65 3.13 0.05 -2.03
C TYR A 65 1.85 -0.79 -2.15
N PHE A 66 1.76 -1.64 -3.17
CA PHE A 66 0.53 -2.41 -3.44
C PHE A 66 0.30 -3.51 -2.38
N ASP A 67 1.30 -4.33 -2.09
CA ASP A 67 1.12 -5.55 -1.29
C ASP A 67 1.16 -5.30 0.22
N ARG A 68 1.77 -4.19 0.67
CA ARG A 68 1.87 -3.88 2.09
C ARG A 68 1.09 -2.65 2.49
N PHE A 69 1.19 -1.55 1.75
CA PHE A 69 0.53 -0.30 2.15
C PHE A 69 -0.95 -0.27 1.77
N GLU A 70 -1.28 -0.51 0.50
CA GLU A 70 -2.68 -0.54 0.03
C GLU A 70 -3.41 -1.78 0.55
N ALA A 71 -2.85 -2.98 0.35
CA ALA A 71 -3.51 -4.24 0.73
C ALA A 71 -3.74 -4.40 2.24
N SER A 72 -2.95 -3.75 3.11
CA SER A 72 -3.21 -3.75 4.56
C SER A 72 -4.36 -2.83 4.99
N GLY A 73 -4.86 -1.99 4.07
CA GLY A 73 -5.84 -0.95 4.38
C GLY A 73 -5.27 0.21 5.18
N MET A 74 -3.94 0.32 5.33
CA MET A 74 -3.29 1.40 6.06
C MET A 74 -3.61 2.77 5.44
N GLU A 75 -3.61 2.88 4.12
CA GLU A 75 -3.98 4.10 3.39
C GLU A 75 -5.39 4.58 3.77
N ASN A 76 -6.37 3.66 3.78
CA ASN A 76 -7.74 3.96 4.15
C ASN A 76 -7.85 4.32 5.64
N LYS A 77 -7.08 3.66 6.51
CA LYS A 77 -7.07 4.00 7.94
C LYS A 77 -6.51 5.39 8.19
N ILE A 78 -5.44 5.77 7.50
CA ILE A 78 -4.87 7.11 7.54
C ILE A 78 -5.91 8.13 7.05
N GLY A 79 -6.53 7.89 5.88
CA GLY A 79 -7.53 8.80 5.33
C GLY A 79 -8.78 8.98 6.20
N SER A 80 -9.22 7.93 6.89
CA SER A 80 -10.33 8.03 7.85
C SER A 80 -9.99 8.87 9.10
N ARG A 81 -8.70 9.02 9.42
CA ARG A 81 -8.22 9.80 10.56
C ARG A 81 -7.88 11.24 10.17
N ASP A 82 -7.25 11.41 9.01
CA ASP A 82 -6.82 12.70 8.48
C ASP A 82 -6.93 12.68 6.95
N SER A 83 -8.06 13.19 6.46
CA SER A 83 -8.35 13.24 5.03
C SER A 83 -7.48 14.24 4.28
N ALA A 84 -7.04 15.32 4.93
CA ALA A 84 -6.15 16.31 4.32
C ALA A 84 -4.75 15.72 4.12
N PHE A 85 -4.27 14.92 5.08
CA PHE A 85 -3.05 14.17 4.94
C PHE A 85 -3.15 13.10 3.83
N LYS A 86 -4.28 12.38 3.72
CA LYS A 86 -4.50 11.44 2.62
C LYS A 86 -4.42 12.12 1.24
N THR A 87 -5.04 13.29 1.07
CA THR A 87 -4.92 14.05 -0.18
C THR A 87 -3.47 14.42 -0.52
N THR A 88 -2.62 14.66 0.48
CA THR A 88 -1.18 14.95 0.26
C THR A 88 -0.42 13.69 -0.15
N LEU A 89 -0.86 12.52 0.28
CA LEU A 89 -0.23 11.23 -0.04
C LEU A 89 -0.56 10.77 -1.47
N GLU A 90 -1.72 11.19 -2.00
CA GLU A 90 -2.20 10.87 -3.35
C GLU A 90 -1.75 11.85 -4.45
N ALA A 91 -1.32 13.07 -4.07
CA ALA A 91 -0.99 14.17 -4.99
C ALA A 91 0.43 14.08 -5.58
#